data_AF-A0A840YT86-F1
#
_entry.id   AF-A0A840YT86-F1
#
_cell.length_a   1.000
_cell.length_b   1.000
_cell.length_c   1.000
_cell.angle_alpha   90.00
_cell.angle_beta   90.00
_cell.angle_gamma   90.00
#
_symmetry.space_group_name_H-M   'P 1'
#
loop_
_entity.id
_entity.type
_entity.pdbx_description
1 polymer ?
#
loop_
_entity_poly.entity_id
_entity_poly.type
_entity_poly.pdbx_seq_one_letter_code
_entity_poly.pdbx_strand_id
1 'polypeptide(L)'
;MPYGTLIAMPTAIVAGPLLARFTTRGVRLTPPALHDHRLAIVTPSRALSLLIVLLPVLLIAAGELGQMVPEWRGAPALVAASNPVVALLVTNLLALPVLFGRRLRDAKTQYAVWHETMEAAGTILLVIGAGGALKQVLVTAGLSDLLARLALMHAISPLLLG
;
A
#
# COMPACT_ATOMS: atom_id res chain seq x y z
N MET A 1 23.48 2.26 -1.13
CA MET A 1 23.57 3.02 -2.39
C MET A 1 23.22 4.49 -2.14
N PRO A 2 24.21 5.35 -1.80
CA PRO A 2 23.96 6.75 -1.40
C PRO A 2 23.38 7.63 -2.52
N TYR A 3 23.59 7.24 -3.78
CA TYR A 3 23.11 7.98 -4.95
C TYR A 3 21.58 8.00 -5.08
N GLY A 4 20.89 6.92 -4.70
CA GLY A 4 19.42 6.85 -4.76
C GLY A 4 18.76 7.88 -3.85
N THR A 5 19.29 8.07 -2.64
CA THR A 5 18.78 9.06 -1.69
C THR A 5 19.01 10.50 -2.17
N LEU A 6 20.14 10.76 -2.86
CA LEU A 6 20.50 12.08 -3.38
C LEU A 6 19.54 12.55 -4.48
N ILE A 7 18.96 11.61 -5.25
CA ILE A 7 18.00 11.92 -6.34
C ILE A 7 16.56 11.81 -5.83
N ALA A 8 16.26 10.82 -4.99
CA ALA A 8 14.92 10.66 -4.45
C ALA A 8 14.45 11.88 -3.66
N MET A 9 15.34 12.54 -2.91
CA MET A 9 14.97 13.70 -2.10
C MET A 9 14.51 14.90 -2.94
N PRO A 10 15.27 15.41 -3.93
CA PRO A 10 14.79 16.50 -4.78
C PRO A 10 13.56 16.11 -5.59
N THR A 11 13.49 14.89 -6.13
CA THR A 11 12.32 14.42 -6.88
C THR A 11 11.06 14.38 -6.00
N ALA A 12 11.17 13.89 -4.77
CA ALA A 12 10.06 13.87 -3.81
C ALA A 12 9.58 15.28 -3.44
N ILE A 13 10.49 16.25 -3.31
CA ILE A 13 10.14 17.65 -3.03
C ILE A 13 9.39 18.28 -4.21
N VAL A 14 9.87 18.03 -5.44
CA VAL A 14 9.25 18.58 -6.65
C VAL A 14 7.89 17.93 -6.92
N ALA A 15 7.82 16.60 -6.92
CA ALA A 15 6.58 15.86 -7.20
C ALA A 15 5.54 15.94 -6.07
N GLY A 16 6.00 16.08 -4.82
CA GLY A 16 5.13 16.20 -3.66
C GLY A 16 4.72 17.66 -3.41
N PRO A 17 5.35 18.35 -2.44
CA PRO A 17 4.89 19.65 -1.97
C PRO A 17 4.93 20.75 -3.04
N LEU A 18 5.90 20.76 -3.97
CA LEU A 18 5.97 21.81 -4.99
C LEU A 18 4.84 21.69 -6.01
N LEU A 19 4.62 20.48 -6.56
CA LEU A 19 3.52 20.20 -7.48
C LEU A 19 2.16 20.35 -6.80
N ALA A 20 2.03 19.87 -5.55
CA ALA A 20 0.81 20.08 -4.77
C ALA A 20 0.50 21.57 -4.61
N ARG A 21 1.48 22.41 -4.27
CA ARG A 21 1.30 23.87 -4.17
C ARG A 21 0.93 24.52 -5.50
N PHE A 22 1.31 23.94 -6.64
CA PHE A 22 0.95 24.45 -7.96
C PHE A 22 -0.49 24.04 -8.34
N THR A 23 -0.82 22.76 -8.22
CA THR A 23 -2.11 22.20 -8.66
C THR A 23 -3.26 22.53 -7.71
N THR A 24 -2.99 22.76 -6.42
CA THR A 24 -4.03 23.09 -5.43
C THR A 24 -4.40 24.57 -5.37
N ARG A 25 -3.71 25.45 -6.12
CA ARG A 25 -4.06 26.88 -6.20
C ARG A 25 -5.43 27.05 -6.84
N GLY A 26 -6.42 27.42 -6.03
CA GLY A 26 -7.80 27.64 -6.47
C GLY A 26 -8.73 26.44 -6.31
N VAL A 27 -8.24 25.30 -5.81
CA VAL A 27 -9.10 24.17 -5.45
C VAL A 27 -9.86 24.54 -4.18
N ARG A 28 -11.10 25.00 -4.35
CA ARG A 28 -12.08 25.02 -3.27
C ARG A 28 -12.46 23.56 -3.04
N LEU A 29 -11.95 22.98 -1.95
CA LEU A 29 -12.45 21.71 -1.45
C LEU A 29 -13.90 21.95 -1.03
N THR A 30 -14.85 21.71 -1.93
CA THR A 30 -16.24 21.55 -1.55
C THR A 30 -16.23 20.42 -0.53
N PRO A 31 -16.71 20.65 0.72
CA PRO A 31 -16.81 19.57 1.68
C PRO A 31 -17.53 18.43 0.98
N PRO A 32 -16.95 17.22 0.91
CA PRO A 32 -17.69 16.11 0.36
C PRO A 32 -19.03 16.11 1.07
N ALA A 33 -20.13 16.01 0.31
CA ALA A 33 -21.43 15.75 0.90
C ALA A 33 -21.32 14.36 1.53
N LEU A 34 -20.76 14.31 2.73
CA LEU A 34 -20.63 13.14 3.58
C LEU A 34 -22.07 12.75 3.82
N HIS A 35 -22.57 11.86 2.96
CA HIS A 35 -23.75 11.10 3.28
C HIS A 35 -23.38 10.40 4.56
N ASP A 36 -24.00 10.84 5.65
CA ASP A 36 -23.71 10.40 7.00
C ASP A 36 -24.23 8.96 7.15
N HIS A 37 -23.58 8.04 6.44
CA HIS A 37 -23.57 6.62 6.77
C HIS A 37 -22.53 6.39 7.86
N ARG A 38 -22.37 7.33 8.80
CA ARG A 38 -21.86 6.97 10.13
C ARG A 38 -22.92 6.07 10.74
N LEU A 39 -22.83 4.79 10.41
CA LEU A 39 -23.24 3.76 11.35
C LEU A 39 -22.68 4.22 12.70
N ALA A 40 -23.56 4.34 13.70
CA ALA A 40 -23.19 4.65 15.07
C ALA A 40 -22.43 3.45 15.66
N ILE A 41 -21.27 3.16 15.08
CA ILE A 41 -20.35 2.12 15.52
C ILE A 41 -19.60 2.75 16.69
N VAL A 42 -19.73 2.11 17.84
CA VAL A 42 -18.94 2.47 19.01
C VAL A 42 -17.48 2.31 18.60
N THR A 43 -16.74 3.42 18.59
CA THR A 43 -15.34 3.40 18.19
C THR A 43 -14.57 2.47 19.10
N PRO A 44 -13.79 1.52 18.56
CA PRO A 44 -12.91 0.68 19.37
C PRO A 44 -11.96 1.55 20.18
N SER A 45 -11.43 0.99 21.28
CA SER A 45 -10.50 1.76 22.12
C SER A 45 -9.28 2.19 21.29
N ARG A 46 -8.79 3.41 21.55
CA ARG A 46 -7.65 3.97 20.81
C ARG A 46 -6.42 3.07 20.89
N ALA A 47 -6.19 2.45 22.05
CA ALA A 47 -5.08 1.52 22.27
C ALA A 47 -5.19 0.26 21.40
N LEU A 48 -6.38 -0.36 21.30
CA LEU A 48 -6.59 -1.53 20.43
C LEU A 48 -6.41 -1.19 18.96
N SER A 49 -6.96 -0.05 18.53
CA SER A 49 -6.83 0.42 17.15
C SER A 49 -5.37 0.66 16.78
N LEU A 50 -4.60 1.30 17.68
CA LEU A 50 -3.17 1.53 17.49
C LEU A 50 -2.38 0.23 17.42
N LEU A 51 -2.68 -0.73 18.31
CA LEU A 51 -2.00 -2.03 18.33
C LEU A 51 -2.22 -2.78 17.01
N ILE A 52 -3.45 -2.81 16.49
CA ILE A 52 -3.78 -3.51 15.26
C ILE A 52 -3.12 -2.87 14.04
N VAL A 53 -3.07 -1.53 13.99
CA VAL A 53 -2.37 -0.81 12.91
C VAL A 53 -0.85 -1.10 12.94
N LEU A 54 -0.28 -1.29 14.13
CA LEU A 54 1.15 -1.58 14.31
C LEU A 54 1.50 -3.07 14.14
N LEU A 55 0.54 -3.97 14.37
CA LEU A 55 0.70 -5.42 14.31
C LEU A 55 1.37 -5.95 13.03
N PRO A 56 1.02 -5.53 11.80
CA PRO A 56 1.62 -6.11 10.60
C PRO A 56 3.10 -5.74 10.50
N VAL A 57 3.46 -4.52 10.91
CA VAL A 57 4.85 -4.05 10.94
C VAL A 57 5.66 -4.86 11.97
N LEU A 58 5.09 -5.12 13.14
CA LEU A 58 5.72 -5.94 14.17
C LEU A 58 5.92 -7.39 13.71
N LEU A 59 4.94 -7.98 13.00
CA LEU A 59 5.05 -9.32 12.44
C LEU A 59 6.19 -9.42 11.41
N ILE A 60 6.26 -8.46 10.49
CA ILE A 60 7.31 -8.42 9.46
C ILE A 60 8.68 -8.26 10.12
N ALA A 61 8.82 -7.31 11.03
CA ALA A 61 10.07 -7.08 11.74
C ALA A 61 10.50 -8.31 12.56
N ALA A 62 9.59 -8.95 13.28
CA ALA A 62 9.89 -10.16 14.05
C ALA A 62 10.28 -11.34 13.14
N GLY A 63 9.60 -11.50 12.00
CA GLY A 63 9.93 -12.51 11.00
C GLY A 63 11.34 -12.32 10.46
N GLU A 64 11.67 -11.10 10.01
CA GLU A 64 13.01 -10.74 9.50
C GLU A 64 14.10 -10.92 10.56
N LEU A 65 13.90 -10.41 11.78
CA LEU A 65 14.86 -10.54 12.87
C LEU A 65 15.12 -12.01 13.22
N GLY A 66 14.09 -12.85 13.21
CA GLY A 66 14.25 -14.27 13.50
C GLY A 66 14.93 -15.06 12.37
N GLN A 67 14.89 -14.59 11.12
CA GLN A 67 15.74 -15.15 10.04
C GLN A 67 17.23 -14.81 10.23
N MET A 68 17.57 -13.77 11.01
CA MET A 68 18.95 -13.43 11.32
C MET A 68 19.57 -14.36 12.37
N VAL A 69 18.74 -15.03 13.20
CA VAL A 69 19.20 -15.98 14.22
C VAL A 69 19.39 -17.36 13.58
N PRO A 70 20.61 -17.93 13.58
CA PRO A 70 20.92 -19.19 12.87
C PRO A 70 20.04 -20.37 13.29
N GLU A 71 19.70 -20.45 14.57
CA GLU A 71 18.89 -21.53 15.16
C GLU A 71 17.42 -21.50 14.72
N TRP A 72 16.89 -20.31 14.36
CA TRP A 72 15.46 -20.08 14.05
C TRP A 72 15.27 -19.86 12.54
N ARG A 73 16.37 -19.83 11.81
CA ARG A 73 16.44 -19.60 10.38
C ARG A 73 15.70 -20.69 9.62
N GLY A 74 14.82 -20.29 8.71
CA GLY A 74 14.00 -21.23 7.93
C GLY A 74 12.80 -21.81 8.68
N ALA A 75 12.51 -21.39 9.91
CA ALA A 75 11.27 -21.77 10.57
C ALA A 75 10.06 -21.24 9.77
N PRO A 76 9.10 -22.11 9.40
CA PRO A 76 8.05 -21.77 8.43
C PRO A 76 7.16 -20.61 8.92
N ALA A 77 6.90 -20.53 10.23
CA ALA A 77 6.13 -19.45 10.82
C ALA A 77 6.84 -18.09 10.71
N LEU A 78 8.16 -18.06 10.86
CA LEU A 78 8.94 -16.82 10.75
C LEU A 78 9.11 -16.36 9.31
N VAL A 79 9.28 -17.31 8.37
CA VAL A 79 9.29 -17.02 6.93
C VAL A 79 7.93 -16.49 6.48
N ALA A 80 6.84 -17.07 7.00
CA ALA A 80 5.49 -16.57 6.73
C ALA A 80 5.27 -15.18 7.32
N ALA A 81 5.73 -14.91 8.55
CA ALA A 81 5.60 -13.61 9.20
C ALA A 81 6.42 -12.51 8.51
N SER A 82 7.57 -12.87 7.91
CA SER A 82 8.42 -11.90 7.19
C SER A 82 7.83 -11.48 5.84
N ASN A 83 6.92 -12.28 5.25
CA ASN A 83 6.22 -11.92 4.03
C ASN A 83 5.15 -10.84 4.31
N PRO A 84 5.25 -9.62 3.73
CA PRO A 84 4.29 -8.55 4.00
C PRO A 84 2.85 -8.90 3.64
N VAL A 85 2.62 -9.70 2.59
CA VAL A 85 1.27 -10.10 2.16
C VAL A 85 0.63 -10.97 3.22
N VAL A 86 1.37 -11.94 3.75
CA VAL A 86 0.89 -12.86 4.78
C VAL A 86 0.69 -12.12 6.10
N ALA A 87 1.62 -11.25 6.48
CA ALA A 87 1.51 -10.46 7.70
C ALA A 87 0.27 -9.53 7.70
N LEU A 88 0.01 -8.86 6.58
CA LEU A 88 -1.20 -8.03 6.40
C LEU A 88 -2.47 -8.87 6.43
N LEU A 89 -2.46 -10.03 5.77
CA LEU A 89 -3.61 -10.94 5.76
C LEU A 89 -3.94 -11.44 7.16
N VAL A 90 -2.96 -11.95 7.91
CA VAL A 90 -3.14 -12.42 9.29
C VAL A 90 -3.61 -11.29 10.20
N THR A 91 -2.99 -10.11 10.08
CA THR A 91 -3.40 -8.92 10.82
C THR A 91 -4.85 -8.56 10.54
N ASN A 92 -5.27 -8.55 9.27
CA ASN A 92 -6.66 -8.23 8.90
C ASN A 92 -7.65 -9.27 9.45
N LEU A 93 -7.34 -10.56 9.36
CA LEU A 93 -8.18 -11.62 9.93
C LEU A 93 -8.31 -11.50 11.46
N LEU A 94 -7.25 -11.07 12.15
CA LEU A 94 -7.30 -10.81 13.59
C LEU A 94 -8.03 -9.50 13.92
N ALA A 95 -7.87 -8.47 13.09
CA ALA A 95 -8.47 -7.15 13.29
C ALA A 95 -10.00 -7.22 13.31
N LEU A 96 -10.61 -7.97 12.39
CA LEU A 96 -12.07 -8.08 12.26
C LEU A 96 -12.76 -8.52 13.58
N PRO A 97 -12.45 -9.68 14.17
CA PRO A 97 -13.06 -10.11 15.43
C PRO A 97 -12.61 -9.24 16.61
N VAL A 98 -11.38 -8.71 16.64
CA VAL A 98 -10.88 -7.89 17.75
C VAL A 98 -11.56 -6.52 17.80
N LEU A 99 -11.78 -5.88 16.65
CA LEU A 99 -12.41 -4.56 16.58
C LEU A 99 -13.93 -4.61 16.62
N PHE A 100 -14.54 -5.58 15.94
CA PHE A 100 -16.00 -5.64 15.81
C PHE A 100 -16.65 -6.65 16.77
N GLY A 101 -15.90 -7.61 17.32
CA GLY A 101 -16.40 -8.59 18.29
C GLY A 101 -17.68 -9.30 17.81
N ARG A 102 -18.71 -9.29 18.66
CA ARG A 102 -20.03 -9.88 18.33
C ARG A 102 -20.77 -9.15 17.19
N ARG A 103 -20.44 -7.87 16.93
CA ARG A 103 -21.06 -7.06 15.86
C ARG A 103 -20.60 -7.47 14.48
N LEU A 104 -19.50 -8.22 14.35
CA LEU A 104 -19.08 -8.80 13.08
C LEU A 104 -20.15 -9.72 12.48
N ARG A 105 -21.10 -10.22 13.29
CA ARG A 105 -22.21 -11.09 12.85
C ARG A 105 -23.44 -10.29 12.38
N ASP A 106 -23.46 -8.97 12.59
CA ASP A 106 -24.55 -8.12 12.13
C ASP A 106 -24.40 -7.83 10.63
N ALA A 107 -25.48 -8.08 9.88
CA ALA A 107 -25.50 -7.91 8.43
C ALA A 107 -25.22 -6.48 8.00
N LYS A 108 -25.68 -5.47 8.76
CA LYS A 108 -25.41 -4.06 8.45
C LYS A 108 -23.93 -3.71 8.59
N THR A 109 -23.31 -4.19 9.66
CA THR A 109 -21.87 -4.01 9.90
C THR A 109 -21.03 -4.71 8.83
N GLN A 110 -21.37 -5.95 8.47
CA GLN A 110 -20.68 -6.66 7.39
C GLN A 110 -20.83 -5.93 6.05
N TYR A 111 -22.03 -5.50 5.71
CA TYR A 111 -22.28 -4.78 4.46
C TYR A 111 -21.45 -3.52 4.36
N ALA A 112 -21.39 -2.71 5.43
CA ALA A 112 -20.58 -1.49 5.43
C ALA A 112 -19.08 -1.77 5.26
N VAL A 113 -18.54 -2.73 6.01
CA VAL A 113 -17.12 -3.12 5.90
C VAL A 113 -16.80 -3.60 4.48
N TRP A 114 -17.62 -4.48 3.91
CA TRP A 114 -17.39 -4.99 2.56
C TRP A 114 -17.57 -3.91 1.49
N HIS A 115 -18.59 -3.05 1.61
CA HIS A 115 -18.82 -1.97 0.66
C HIS A 115 -17.63 -1.01 0.61
N GLU A 116 -17.18 -0.51 1.75
CA GLU A 116 -16.08 0.45 1.84
C GLU A 116 -14.74 -0.16 1.40
N THR A 117 -14.49 -1.43 1.76
CA THR A 117 -13.26 -2.13 1.34
C THR A 117 -13.26 -2.46 -0.15
N MET A 118 -14.39 -2.87 -0.73
CA MET A 118 -14.49 -3.19 -2.16
C MET A 118 -14.40 -1.94 -3.04
N GLU A 119 -14.90 -0.79 -2.57
CA GLU A 119 -14.76 0.48 -3.29
C GLU A 119 -13.28 0.87 -3.46
N ALA A 120 -12.52 0.84 -2.37
CA ALA A 120 -11.09 1.12 -2.39
C ALA A 120 -10.29 0.05 -3.15
N ALA A 121 -10.53 -1.23 -2.87
CA ALA A 121 -9.82 -2.34 -3.50
C ALA A 121 -10.11 -2.41 -5.01
N GLY A 122 -11.36 -2.23 -5.42
CA GLY A 122 -11.77 -2.24 -6.82
C GLY A 122 -11.06 -1.19 -7.64
N THR A 123 -10.94 0.03 -7.11
CA THR A 123 -10.20 1.12 -7.76
C THR A 123 -8.73 0.76 -7.96
N ILE A 124 -8.07 0.23 -6.93
CA ILE A 124 -6.66 -0.19 -7.01
C ILE A 124 -6.49 -1.33 -8.01
N LEU A 125 -7.36 -2.33 -7.97
CA LEU A 125 -7.32 -3.48 -8.88
C LEU A 125 -7.50 -3.06 -10.34
N LEU A 126 -8.42 -2.13 -10.64
CA LEU A 126 -8.62 -1.59 -11.98
C LEU A 126 -7.40 -0.83 -12.48
N VAL A 127 -6.81 0.03 -11.65
CA VAL A 127 -5.60 0.80 -12.01
C VAL A 127 -4.40 -0.13 -12.25
N ILE A 128 -4.15 -1.07 -11.34
CA ILE A 128 -3.05 -2.03 -11.48
C ILE A 128 -3.30 -2.95 -12.69
N GLY A 129 -4.53 -3.42 -12.88
CA GLY A 129 -4.90 -4.26 -14.02
C GLY A 129 -4.69 -3.57 -15.36
N ALA A 130 -5.14 -2.31 -15.48
CA ALA A 130 -4.93 -1.49 -16.67
C ALA A 130 -3.44 -1.23 -16.94
N GLY A 131 -2.67 -0.87 -15.90
CA GLY A 131 -1.22 -0.68 -16.02
C GLY A 131 -0.49 -1.97 -16.40
N GLY A 132 -0.91 -3.11 -15.86
CA GLY A 132 -0.38 -4.43 -16.20
C GLY A 132 -0.65 -4.82 -17.66
N ALA A 133 -1.87 -4.59 -18.15
CA ALA A 133 -2.24 -4.85 -19.54
C ALA A 133 -1.45 -3.95 -20.51
N LEU A 134 -1.33 -2.65 -20.21
CA LEU A 134 -0.51 -1.72 -21.00
C LEU A 134 0.96 -2.15 -21.01
N LYS A 135 1.52 -2.54 -19.86
CA LYS A 135 2.87 -3.10 -19.78
C LYS A 135 3.04 -4.28 -20.73
N GLN A 136 2.09 -5.21 -20.76
CA GLN A 136 2.17 -6.37 -21.66
C GLN A 136 2.17 -5.95 -23.11
N VAL A 137 1.29 -5.02 -23.52
CA VAL A 137 1.26 -4.48 -24.90
C VAL A 137 2.59 -3.82 -25.28
N LEU A 138 3.17 -3.01 -24.39
CA LEU A 138 4.46 -2.36 -24.63
C LEU A 138 5.61 -3.37 -24.78
N VAL A 139 5.58 -4.44 -23.98
CA VAL A 139 6.56 -5.54 -24.05
C VAL A 139 6.38 -6.34 -25.34
N THR A 140 5.15 -6.71 -25.71
CA THR A 140 4.89 -7.47 -26.94
C THR A 140 5.13 -6.66 -28.21
N ALA A 141 4.93 -5.34 -28.17
CA ALA A 141 5.24 -4.46 -29.31
C ALA A 141 6.74 -4.25 -29.53
N GLY A 142 7.62 -4.83 -28.70
CA GLY A 142 9.07 -4.61 -28.75
C GLY A 142 9.49 -3.19 -28.36
N LEU A 143 8.54 -2.34 -27.99
CA LEU A 143 8.79 -0.95 -27.59
C LEU A 143 9.56 -0.88 -26.27
N SER A 144 9.38 -1.86 -25.37
CA SER A 144 10.18 -1.97 -24.14
C SER A 144 11.67 -2.12 -24.43
N ASP A 145 12.03 -2.95 -25.40
CA ASP A 145 13.43 -3.22 -25.77
C ASP A 145 14.03 -2.04 -26.51
N LEU A 146 13.24 -1.35 -27.35
CA LEU A 146 13.65 -0.11 -28.00
C LEU A 146 13.90 1.02 -26.98
N LEU A 147 13.00 1.21 -26.01
CA LEU A 147 13.19 2.18 -24.93
C LEU A 147 14.39 1.83 -24.06
N ALA A 148 14.60 0.55 -23.74
CA ALA A 148 15.77 0.10 -23.00
C ALA A 148 17.08 0.36 -23.78
N ARG A 149 17.10 0.09 -25.09
CA ARG A 149 18.26 0.37 -25.95
C ARG A 149 18.52 1.85 -26.13
N LEU A 150 17.49 2.67 -26.31
CA LEU A 150 17.62 4.13 -26.38
C LEU A 150 18.16 4.72 -25.07
N ALA A 151 17.69 4.21 -23.93
CA ALA A 151 18.20 4.58 -22.61
C ALA A 151 19.65 4.15 -22.36
N LEU A 152 20.15 3.12 -23.05
CA LEU A 152 21.55 2.69 -22.99
C LEU A 152 22.44 3.43 -24.01
N MET A 153 21.89 3.80 -25.17
CA MET A 153 22.61 4.48 -26.26
C MET A 153 22.82 5.97 -25.99
N HIS A 154 21.82 6.65 -25.45
CA HIS A 154 22.06 7.90 -24.77
C HIS A 154 22.58 7.54 -23.39
N ALA A 155 23.84 7.85 -23.07
CA ALA A 155 24.35 7.81 -21.69
C ALA A 155 23.65 8.87 -20.80
N ILE A 156 22.33 9.00 -20.90
CA ILE A 156 21.50 9.61 -19.88
C ILE A 156 21.57 8.61 -18.75
N SER A 157 22.40 8.95 -17.76
CA SER A 157 22.59 8.15 -16.55
C SER A 157 21.24 7.61 -16.09
N PRO A 158 21.12 6.31 -15.74
CA PRO A 158 19.88 5.71 -15.22
C PRO A 158 19.27 6.46 -14.02
N LEU A 159 20.04 7.37 -13.43
CA LEU A 159 19.70 8.35 -12.40
C LEU A 159 18.82 9.54 -12.87
N LEU A 160 18.72 9.80 -14.18
CA LEU A 160 17.86 10.85 -14.77
C LEU A 160 16.55 10.28 -15.34
N LEU A 161 16.46 8.95 -15.53
CA LEU A 161 15.33 8.27 -16.14
C LEU A 161 14.43 7.52 -15.13
N GLY A 162 14.86 7.40 -13.87
CA GLY A 162 14.16 6.69 -12.78
C GLY A 162 14.02 7.53 -11.53
#